data_AF-A0A382Y516-F1
#
_entry.id   AF-A0A382Y516-F1
#
_cell.length_a   1.000
_cell.length_b   1.000
_cell.length_c   1.000
_cell.angle_alpha   90.00
_cell.angle_beta   90.00
_cell.angle_gamma   90.00
#
_symmetry.space_group_name_H-M   'P 1'
#
loop_
_entity.id
_entity.type
_entity.pdbx_description
1 polymer ?
#
loop_
_entity_poly.entity_id
_entity_poly.type
_entity_poly.pdbx_seq_one_letter_code
_entity_poly.pdbx_strand_id
1 'polypeptide(L)'
;VRILSYRTRQWPQILLSVFSLSLTAAAADNTRIPVSARSAATGESILATVDDATSVYWNPAGLTAVRKNEISSMWADLHGLQGLDNAYLAYAKPLSSKLGIGVDWMHMGFSDAEFFYHQNR
;
A
#
# COMPACT_ATOMS: atom_id res chain seq x y z
N VAL A 1 25.09 35.90 -44.05
CA VAL A 1 24.41 35.96 -42.73
C VAL A 1 23.78 34.60 -42.46
N ARG A 2 24.27 33.83 -41.49
CA ARG A 2 23.91 32.42 -41.27
C ARG A 2 23.05 32.33 -40.00
N ILE A 3 21.76 32.04 -40.14
CA ILE A 3 20.84 31.87 -39.01
C ILE A 3 20.77 30.37 -38.69
N LEU A 4 21.26 29.98 -37.51
CA LEU A 4 21.15 28.63 -36.98
C LEU A 4 19.87 28.54 -36.14
N SER A 5 18.92 27.71 -36.55
CA SER A 5 17.73 27.39 -35.75
C SER A 5 18.05 26.25 -34.77
N TYR A 6 17.85 26.51 -33.48
CA TYR A 6 17.98 25.52 -32.40
C TYR A 6 16.65 24.74 -32.28
N ARG A 7 16.65 23.46 -32.68
CA ARG A 7 15.51 22.56 -32.51
C ARG A 7 15.61 21.87 -31.15
N THR A 8 14.83 22.32 -30.17
CA THR A 8 14.77 21.72 -28.83
C THR A 8 14.18 20.30 -28.88
N ARG A 9 14.92 19.31 -28.37
CA ARG A 9 14.59 17.87 -28.41
C ARG A 9 13.69 17.50 -27.23
N GLN A 10 12.38 17.44 -27.46
CA GLN A 10 11.31 17.28 -26.44
C GLN A 10 11.04 15.82 -25.99
N TRP A 11 11.78 14.86 -26.54
CA TRP A 11 11.56 13.42 -26.34
C TRP A 11 11.69 12.91 -24.88
N PRO A 12 12.57 13.44 -24.00
CA PRO A 12 12.62 12.95 -22.62
C PRO A 12 11.38 13.33 -21.81
N GLN A 13 10.64 14.38 -22.20
CA GLN A 13 9.41 14.77 -21.52
C GLN A 13 8.26 13.81 -21.83
N ILE A 14 8.19 13.30 -23.07
CA ILE A 14 7.18 12.33 -23.49
C ILE A 14 7.38 10.99 -22.77
N LEU A 15 8.62 10.54 -22.60
CA LEU A 15 8.94 9.31 -21.88
C LEU A 15 8.58 9.39 -20.39
N LEU A 16 8.79 10.55 -19.77
CA LEU A 16 8.43 10.76 -18.37
C LEU A 16 6.91 10.73 -18.15
N SER A 17 6.13 11.30 -19.08
CA SER A 17 4.67 11.29 -19.04
C SER A 17 4.06 9.89 -19.22
N VAL A 18 4.66 9.06 -20.06
CA VAL A 18 4.21 7.66 -20.26
C VAL A 18 4.49 6.82 -19.01
N PHE A 19 5.60 7.07 -18.29
CA PHE A 19 5.90 6.38 -17.03
C PHE A 19 4.89 6.69 -15.92
N SER A 20 4.33 7.91 -15.89
CA SER A 20 3.30 8.29 -14.91
C SER A 20 1.92 7.67 -15.20
N LEU A 21 1.67 7.19 -16.42
CA LEU A 21 0.38 6.61 -16.82
C LEU A 21 0.28 5.10 -16.56
N SER A 22 1.39 4.42 -16.25
CA SER A 22 1.42 2.97 -16.01
C SER A 22 1.11 2.55 -14.58
N LEU A 23 0.85 3.50 -13.65
CA LEU A 23 0.31 3.18 -12.34
C LEU A 23 -1.21 3.06 -12.42
N THR A 24 -1.69 2.11 -13.23
CA THR A 24 -3.11 1.79 -13.26
C THR A 24 -3.50 1.30 -11.88
N ALA A 25 -4.41 2.02 -11.21
CA ALA A 25 -5.04 1.53 -10.01
C ALA A 25 -5.85 0.29 -10.41
N ALA A 26 -5.36 -0.90 -10.06
CA ALA A 26 -6.25 -2.03 -9.91
C ALA A 26 -7.33 -1.57 -8.93
N ALA A 27 -8.59 -1.53 -9.38
CA ALA A 27 -9.73 -1.39 -8.48
C ALA A 27 -9.69 -2.63 -7.58
N ALA A 28 -8.99 -2.49 -6.44
CA ALA A 28 -9.00 -3.48 -5.41
C ALA A 28 -10.45 -3.61 -4.95
N ASP A 29 -10.88 -4.84 -4.73
CA ASP A 29 -12.12 -5.11 -4.02
C ASP A 29 -12.03 -4.38 -2.66
N ASN A 30 -12.82 -3.31 -2.50
CA ASN A 30 -12.76 -2.43 -1.33
C ASN A 30 -13.57 -3.01 -0.16
N THR A 31 -13.53 -4.34 -0.02
CA THR A 31 -14.03 -5.03 1.17
C THR A 31 -13.30 -4.42 2.37
N ARG A 32 -14.08 -3.83 3.29
CA ARG A 32 -13.56 -3.09 4.45
C ARG A 32 -13.01 -4.08 5.47
N ILE A 33 -11.80 -4.57 5.20
CA ILE A 33 -11.09 -5.51 6.03
C ILE A 33 -10.13 -4.72 6.92
N PRO A 34 -10.15 -4.93 8.24
CA PRO A 34 -9.21 -4.28 9.12
C PRO A 34 -7.80 -4.74 8.79
N VAL A 35 -6.91 -3.77 8.58
CA VAL A 35 -5.50 -3.99 8.25
C VAL A 35 -4.61 -3.94 9.49
N SER A 36 -5.07 -3.27 10.54
CA SER A 36 -4.37 -3.20 11.81
C SER A 36 -5.35 -3.06 12.97
N ALA A 37 -4.96 -3.51 14.16
CA ALA A 37 -5.77 -3.31 15.35
C ALA A 37 -5.96 -1.82 15.69
N ARG A 38 -4.95 -0.98 15.42
CA ARG A 38 -5.01 0.49 15.62
C ARG A 38 -6.04 1.13 14.69
N SER A 39 -5.98 0.81 13.39
CA SER A 39 -6.92 1.33 12.41
C SER A 39 -8.34 0.83 12.72
N ALA A 40 -8.51 -0.45 13.05
CA ALA A 40 -9.80 -1.01 13.46
C ALA A 40 -10.40 -0.27 14.67
N ALA A 41 -9.60 -0.01 15.72
CA ALA A 41 -10.06 0.67 16.93
C ALA A 41 -10.49 2.13 16.70
N THR A 42 -10.00 2.76 15.64
CA THR A 42 -10.35 4.15 15.26
C THR A 42 -11.43 4.20 14.17
N GLY A 43 -12.04 3.06 13.83
CA GLY A 43 -13.01 2.97 12.74
C GLY A 43 -12.38 3.23 11.37
N GLU A 44 -11.13 2.81 11.19
CA GLU A 44 -10.32 2.97 9.98
C GLU A 44 -10.00 4.45 9.63
N SER A 45 -10.00 5.34 10.64
CA SER A 45 -9.77 6.78 10.47
C SER A 45 -8.35 7.19 10.90
N ILE A 46 -7.32 6.74 10.18
CA ILE A 46 -5.90 6.98 10.56
C ILE A 46 -5.00 7.59 9.48
N LEU A 47 -5.53 7.91 8.30
CA LEU A 47 -4.75 8.31 7.12
C LEU A 47 -3.70 9.41 7.36
N ALA A 48 -4.02 10.39 8.22
CA ALA A 48 -3.16 11.54 8.50
C ALA A 48 -2.13 11.28 9.61
N THR A 49 -2.31 10.24 10.41
CA THR A 49 -1.50 9.97 11.62
C THR A 49 -0.68 8.69 11.48
N VAL A 50 -0.85 7.93 10.40
CA VAL A 50 -0.08 6.71 10.15
C VAL A 50 1.39 7.04 9.87
N ASP A 51 2.26 6.53 10.73
CA ASP A 51 3.72 6.77 10.72
C ASP A 51 4.53 5.51 11.01
N ASP A 52 3.90 4.34 10.81
CA ASP A 52 4.47 3.01 11.07
C ASP A 52 4.47 2.12 9.81
N ALA A 53 4.81 0.83 9.94
CA ALA A 53 4.83 -0.10 8.82
C ALA A 53 3.50 -0.24 8.07
N THR A 54 2.36 0.04 8.70
CA THR A 54 1.04 0.02 8.06
C THR A 54 0.80 1.21 7.14
N SER A 55 1.71 2.20 7.13
CA SER A 55 1.71 3.31 6.16
C SER A 55 1.71 2.83 4.71
N VAL A 56 2.27 1.64 4.42
CA VAL A 56 2.26 1.05 3.07
C VAL A 56 0.82 0.93 2.51
N TYR A 57 -0.11 0.50 3.36
CA TYR A 57 -1.52 0.36 3.01
C TYR A 57 -2.29 1.69 3.12
N TRP A 58 -2.11 2.42 4.22
CA TRP A 58 -2.93 3.59 4.53
C TRP A 58 -2.49 4.86 3.80
N ASN A 59 -1.20 5.18 3.84
CA ASN A 59 -0.65 6.40 3.26
C ASN A 59 0.87 6.27 3.08
N PRO A 60 1.36 5.91 1.89
CA PRO A 60 2.79 5.71 1.66
C PRO A 60 3.67 6.93 1.99
N ALA A 61 3.12 8.15 2.01
CA ALA A 61 3.87 9.34 2.44
C ALA A 61 4.31 9.26 3.92
N GLY A 62 3.55 8.52 4.76
CA GLY A 62 3.87 8.23 6.16
C GLY A 62 5.15 7.42 6.35
N LEU A 63 5.64 6.70 5.33
CA LEU A 63 6.92 5.99 5.38
C LEU A 63 8.13 6.92 5.60
N THR A 64 7.99 8.21 5.29
CA THR A 64 9.03 9.22 5.57
C THR A 64 9.12 9.59 7.06
N ALA A 65 8.06 9.33 7.83
CA ALA A 65 8.01 9.56 9.26
C ALA A 65 8.59 8.39 10.08
N VAL A 66 8.62 7.17 9.51
CA VAL A 66 9.23 5.98 10.11
C VAL A 66 10.72 6.23 10.40
N ARG A 67 11.15 6.00 11.66
CA ARG A 67 12.53 6.30 12.11
C ARG A 67 13.42 5.08 12.26
N LYS A 68 12.85 3.88 12.33
CA LYS A 68 13.55 2.60 12.51
C LYS A 68 12.91 1.54 11.63
N ASN A 69 13.59 0.41 11.46
CA ASN A 69 12.98 -0.73 10.78
C ASN A 69 11.81 -1.25 11.62
N GLU A 70 10.63 -1.38 11.00
CA GLU A 70 9.40 -1.75 11.69
C GLU A 70 8.70 -2.89 10.95
N ILE A 71 8.17 -3.83 11.72
CA ILE A 71 7.29 -4.89 11.26
C ILE A 71 5.97 -4.72 12.00
N SER A 72 4.86 -4.80 11.28
CA SER A 72 3.51 -4.79 11.86
C SER A 72 2.75 -5.99 11.33
N SER A 73 2.03 -6.68 12.20
CA SER A 73 1.19 -7.81 11.81
C SER A 73 -0.16 -7.75 12.52
N MET A 74 -1.16 -8.32 11.86
CA MET A 74 -2.52 -8.43 12.38
C MET A 74 -3.14 -9.76 11.96
N TRP A 75 -3.98 -10.30 12.83
CA TRP A 75 -4.88 -11.40 12.52
C TRP A 75 -6.25 -11.12 13.14
N ALA A 76 -7.34 -11.38 12.42
CA ALA A 76 -8.67 -11.37 13.00
C ALA A 76 -9.59 -12.44 12.36
N ASP A 77 -10.60 -12.81 13.14
CA ASP A 77 -11.77 -13.56 12.70
C ASP A 77 -12.83 -12.54 12.30
N LEU A 78 -13.20 -12.54 11.03
CA LEU A 78 -14.13 -11.58 10.46
C LEU A 78 -15.56 -12.02 10.77
N HIS A 79 -16.26 -11.23 11.59
CA HIS A 79 -17.68 -11.39 11.92
C HIS A 79 -18.03 -12.60 12.80
N GLY A 80 -17.05 -13.34 13.33
CA GLY A 80 -17.30 -14.52 14.17
C GLY A 80 -17.99 -15.67 13.42
N LEU A 81 -17.97 -15.60 12.09
CA LEU A 81 -18.41 -16.67 11.20
C LEU A 81 -17.23 -17.64 11.10
N GLN A 82 -17.41 -18.86 11.63
CA GLN A 82 -16.39 -19.90 11.57
C GLN A 82 -15.90 -20.05 10.12
N GLY A 83 -14.61 -19.79 9.91
CA GLY A 83 -13.95 -19.94 8.62
C GLY A 83 -13.55 -18.65 7.93
N LEU A 84 -14.07 -17.46 8.29
CA LEU A 84 -13.66 -16.21 7.64
C LEU A 84 -12.50 -15.53 8.39
N ASP A 85 -11.28 -15.66 7.89
CA ASP A 85 -10.09 -15.11 8.52
C ASP A 85 -9.41 -14.02 7.67
N ASN A 86 -8.74 -13.10 8.35
CA ASN A 86 -7.83 -12.17 7.71
C ASN A 86 -6.48 -12.11 8.43
N ALA A 87 -5.43 -12.01 7.64
CA ALA A 87 -4.08 -11.76 8.11
C ALA A 87 -3.46 -10.61 7.33
N TYR A 88 -2.69 -9.78 8.03
CA TYR A 88 -1.93 -8.70 7.42
C TYR A 88 -0.53 -8.69 8.00
N LEU A 89 0.46 -8.43 7.13
CA LEU A 89 1.86 -8.27 7.50
C LEU A 89 2.45 -7.12 6.70
N ALA A 90 3.14 -6.22 7.37
CA ALA A 90 3.86 -5.13 6.73
C ALA A 90 5.26 -4.97 7.30
N TYR A 91 6.17 -4.53 6.44
CA TYR A 91 7.53 -4.16 6.78
C TYR A 91 7.83 -2.78 6.22
N ALA A 92 8.40 -1.91 7.06
CA ALA A 92 8.93 -0.62 6.64
C ALA A 92 10.39 -0.46 7.03
N LYS A 93 11.13 0.16 6.13
CA LYS A 93 12.55 0.47 6.27
C LYS A 93 12.82 1.92 5.89
N PRO A 94 13.30 2.77 6.82
CA PRO A 94 13.82 4.08 6.46
C PRO A 94 15.12 3.92 5.68
N LEU A 95 15.24 4.61 4.54
CA LEU A 95 16.48 4.70 3.75
C LEU A 95 17.21 6.03 4.02
N SER A 96 16.46 7.10 4.28
CA SER A 96 16.97 8.44 4.57
C SER A 96 15.92 9.22 5.38
N SER A 97 16.24 10.44 5.79
CA SER A 97 15.29 11.35 6.48
C SER A 97 14.10 11.76 5.63
N LYS A 98 14.17 11.56 4.30
CA LYS A 98 13.14 11.94 3.32
C LYS A 98 12.61 10.75 2.51
N LEU A 99 13.13 9.55 2.73
CA LEU A 99 12.79 8.37 1.94
C LEU A 99 12.67 7.15 2.85
N GLY A 100 11.48 6.55 2.84
CA GLY A 100 11.21 5.23 3.39
C GLY A 100 10.69 4.32 2.30
N ILE A 101 10.98 3.03 2.42
CA ILE A 101 10.38 1.99 1.61
C ILE A 101 9.60 1.05 2.52
N GLY A 102 8.57 0.41 1.97
CA GLY A 102 7.84 -0.62 2.68
C GLY A 102 7.17 -1.56 1.73
N VAL A 103 6.85 -2.73 2.25
CA VAL A 103 6.13 -3.81 1.57
C VAL A 103 5.10 -4.37 2.53
N ASP A 104 3.95 -4.76 2.01
CA ASP A 104 2.90 -5.41 2.76
C ASP A 104 2.43 -6.67 2.05
N TRP A 105 1.72 -7.50 2.81
CA TRP A 105 1.05 -8.71 2.38
C TRP A 105 -0.26 -8.83 3.15
N MET A 106 -1.33 -9.16 2.44
CA MET A 106 -2.65 -9.37 3.01
C MET A 106 -3.22 -10.70 2.54
N HIS A 107 -3.82 -11.43 3.48
CA HIS A 107 -4.59 -12.64 3.25
C HIS A 107 -6.01 -12.44 3.75
N MET A 108 -6.96 -12.90 2.95
CA MET A 108 -8.34 -13.12 3.37
C MET A 108 -8.77 -14.51 2.88
N GLY A 109 -9.28 -15.33 3.78
CA GLY A 109 -9.70 -16.69 3.51
C GLY A 109 -11.11 -16.95 4.03
N PHE A 110 -11.86 -17.80 3.33
CA PHE A 110 -13.02 -18.47 3.86
C PHE A 110 -12.77 -19.98 3.84
N SER A 111 -12.78 -20.59 5.01
CA SER A 111 -12.61 -22.03 5.23
C SER A 111 -13.97 -22.63 5.59
N ASP A 112 -14.73 -23.01 4.57
CA ASP A 112 -15.88 -23.90 4.74
C ASP A 112 -15.74 -25.10 3.80
N ALA A 113 -16.38 -26.21 4.13
CA ALA A 113 -16.30 -27.49 3.41
C ALA A 113 -16.78 -27.39 1.94
N GLU A 114 -17.54 -26.34 1.59
CA GLU A 114 -18.15 -26.15 0.27
C GLU A 114 -17.54 -24.96 -0.51
N PHE A 115 -16.91 -23.99 0.15
CA PHE A 115 -16.37 -22.78 -0.47
C PHE A 115 -14.88 -22.58 -0.09
N PHE A 116 -13.97 -22.87 -1.03
CA PHE A 116 -12.52 -22.69 -0.88
C PHE A 116 -12.06 -21.32 -1.38
N TYR A 117 -12.65 -20.24 -0.86
CA TYR A 117 -12.26 -18.89 -1.26
C TYR A 117 -11.02 -18.43 -0.48
N HIS A 118 -9.98 -18.00 -1.18
CA HIS A 118 -8.83 -17.35 -0.57
C HIS A 118 -8.29 -16.29 -1.53
N GLN A 119 -7.94 -15.14 -0.99
CA GLN A 119 -7.38 -14.02 -1.72
C GLN A 119 -6.11 -13.55 -1.02
N ASN A 120 -5.02 -13.52 -1.78
CA ASN A 120 -3.75 -12.97 -1.34
C ASN A 120 -3.45 -11.73 -2.17
N ARG A 121 -2.98 -10.68 -1.50
CA ARG A 121 -2.53 -9.44 -2.11
C ARG A 121 -1.16 -9.06 -1.57
#